data_AF-A0A7J3M1N2-F1
#
_entry.id   AF-A0A7J3M1N2-F1
#
_cell.length_a   1.000
_cell.length_b   1.000
_cell.length_c   1.000
_cell.angle_alpha   90.00
_cell.angle_beta   90.00
_cell.angle_gamma   90.00
#
_symmetry.space_group_name_H-M   'P 1'
#
loop_
_entity.id
_entity.type
_entity.pdbx_description
1 polymer ?
#
loop_
_entity_poly.entity_id
_entity_poly.type
_entity_poly.pdbx_seq_one_letter_code
_entity_poly.pdbx_strand_id
1 'polypeptide(L)'
;MDLICRFVYKNGREYGESIDVFENHLIVKVFDKFIAIPMDKVSFDGEKITIGDFDEGKGAEIASKWLNRSKAVSDEELRVFGFGEEDGV
;
A
#
# COMPACT_ATOMS: atom_id res chain seq x y z
N MET A 1 -8.84 13.19 1.53
CA MET A 1 -9.62 11.94 1.37
C MET A 1 -8.77 10.82 1.94
N ASP A 2 -9.33 10.04 2.85
CA ASP A 2 -8.60 8.92 3.47
C ASP A 2 -8.82 7.67 2.63
N LEU A 3 -7.79 7.33 1.84
CA LEU A 3 -7.83 6.21 0.89
C LEU A 3 -7.21 4.93 1.46
N ILE A 4 -6.84 4.92 2.74
CA ILE A 4 -6.13 3.80 3.38
C ILE A 4 -7.11 3.05 4.29
N CYS A 5 -6.88 1.75 4.50
CA CYS A 5 -7.77 0.88 5.27
C CYS A 5 -9.21 0.84 4.71
N ARG A 6 -9.34 0.83 3.38
CA ARG A 6 -10.62 0.77 2.66
C ARG A 6 -10.66 -0.46 1.75
N PHE A 7 -11.83 -1.05 1.61
CA PHE A 7 -12.07 -2.09 0.62
C PHE A 7 -12.08 -1.50 -0.79
N VAL A 8 -11.39 -2.19 -1.69
CA VAL A 8 -11.24 -1.86 -3.10
C VAL A 8 -12.05 -2.85 -3.92
N TYR A 9 -12.84 -2.36 -4.87
CA TYR A 9 -13.74 -3.17 -5.69
C TYR A 9 -13.42 -3.03 -7.18
N LYS A 10 -13.35 -4.17 -7.88
CA LYS A 10 -13.20 -4.24 -9.35
C LYS A 10 -14.40 -4.97 -9.93
N ASN A 11 -15.07 -4.36 -10.91
CA ASN A 11 -16.24 -4.96 -11.58
C ASN A 11 -17.33 -5.47 -10.59
N GLY A 12 -17.56 -4.70 -9.52
CA GLY A 12 -18.57 -5.02 -8.50
C GLY A 12 -18.18 -6.13 -7.51
N ARG A 13 -16.96 -6.66 -7.58
CA ARG A 13 -16.43 -7.65 -6.63
C ARG A 13 -15.30 -7.05 -5.80
N GLU A 14 -15.16 -7.49 -4.56
CA GLU A 14 -14.00 -7.13 -3.73
C GLU A 14 -12.72 -7.61 -4.43
N TYR A 15 -11.78 -6.68 -4.57
CA TYR A 15 -10.47 -6.90 -5.15
C TYR A 15 -9.40 -7.02 -4.06
N GLY A 16 -9.49 -6.20 -3.00
CA GLY A 16 -8.55 -6.21 -1.90
C GLY A 16 -8.73 -5.02 -0.96
N GLU A 17 -7.68 -4.69 -0.22
CA GLU A 17 -7.66 -3.59 0.75
C GLU A 17 -6.54 -2.59 0.44
N SER A 18 -6.85 -1.30 0.50
CA SER A 18 -5.88 -0.22 0.27
C SER A 18 -4.95 -0.03 1.47
N ILE A 19 -3.65 -0.09 1.26
CA ILE A 19 -2.64 -0.06 2.34
C ILE A 19 -1.78 1.20 2.30
N ASP A 20 -1.46 1.71 1.11
CA ASP A 20 -0.60 2.89 0.97
C ASP A 20 -0.80 3.60 -0.38
N VAL A 21 -0.17 4.76 -0.57
CA VAL A 21 -0.07 5.45 -1.85
C VAL A 21 1.41 5.70 -2.18
N PHE A 22 1.86 5.18 -3.33
CA PHE A 22 3.26 5.24 -3.76
C PHE A 22 3.37 5.63 -5.24
N GLU A 23 4.18 6.63 -5.57
CA GLU A 23 4.44 7.08 -6.95
C GLU A 23 3.17 7.25 -7.81
N ASN A 24 2.13 7.91 -7.29
CA ASN A 24 0.83 8.08 -7.96
C ASN A 24 0.07 6.76 -8.23
N HIS A 25 0.32 5.75 -7.40
CA HIS A 25 -0.41 4.49 -7.39
C HIS A 25 -0.97 4.20 -6.00
N LEU A 26 -2.18 3.65 -5.95
CA LEU A 26 -2.76 3.08 -4.74
C LEU A 26 -2.21 1.66 -4.57
N ILE A 27 -1.56 1.38 -3.44
CA ILE A 27 -1.10 0.04 -3.10
C ILE A 27 -2.25 -0.73 -2.47
N VAL A 28 -2.61 -1.84 -3.09
CA VAL A 28 -3.70 -2.71 -2.66
C VAL A 28 -3.15 -4.07 -2.31
N LYS A 29 -3.49 -4.56 -1.11
CA LYS A 29 -3.25 -5.94 -0.71
C LYS A 29 -4.34 -6.82 -1.28
N VAL A 30 -3.92 -7.82 -2.06
CA VAL A 30 -4.78 -8.81 -2.70
C VAL A 30 -4.29 -10.17 -2.24
N PHE A 31 -5.02 -10.78 -1.29
CA PHE A 31 -4.59 -12.00 -0.60
C PHE A 31 -3.18 -11.87 0.03
N ASP A 32 -2.20 -12.63 -0.47
CA ASP A 32 -0.80 -12.64 -0.01
C ASP A 32 0.11 -11.65 -0.76
N LYS A 33 -0.44 -10.89 -1.72
CA LYS A 33 0.33 -10.04 -2.64
C LYS A 33 -0.06 -8.58 -2.53
N PHE A 34 0.80 -7.73 -3.10
CA PHE A 34 0.54 -6.32 -3.27
C PHE A 34 0.51 -5.97 -4.75
N ILE A 35 -0.44 -5.12 -5.14
CA ILE A 35 -0.61 -4.61 -6.50
C ILE A 35 -0.74 -3.09 -6.41
N ALA A 36 0.00 -2.38 -7.26
CA ALA A 36 -0.09 -0.94 -7.39
C ALA A 36 -1.06 -0.56 -8.50
N ILE A 37 -2.06 0.26 -8.18
CA ILE A 37 -3.12 0.66 -9.10
C ILE A 37 -2.95 2.14 -9.44
N PRO A 38 -2.87 2.51 -10.73
CA PRO A 38 -2.72 3.92 -11.12
C PRO A 38 -3.89 4.76 -10.60
N MET A 39 -3.60 5.94 -10.04
CA MET A 39 -4.64 6.82 -9.50
C MET A 39 -5.70 7.25 -10.54
N ASP A 40 -5.38 7.30 -11.84
CA ASP A 40 -6.38 7.58 -12.90
C ASP A 40 -7.46 6.48 -13.00
N LYS A 41 -7.17 5.28 -12.51
CA LYS A 41 -8.10 4.16 -12.47
C LYS A 41 -8.85 4.04 -11.15
N VAL A 42 -8.54 4.89 -10.16
CA VAL A 42 -9.13 4.86 -8.82
C VAL A 42 -10.27 5.86 -8.76
N SER A 43 -11.44 5.42 -8.32
CA SER A 43 -12.60 6.25 -8.03
C SER A 43 -13.05 6.03 -6.60
N PHE A 44 -13.33 7.12 -5.88
CA PHE A 44 -13.77 7.09 -4.49
C PHE A 44 -15.06 7.88 -4.33
N ASP A 45 -16.10 7.23 -3.82
CA ASP A 45 -17.42 7.85 -3.62
C ASP A 45 -17.68 8.33 -2.18
N GLY A 46 -16.68 8.19 -1.28
CA GLY A 46 -16.81 8.52 0.15
C GLY A 46 -16.89 7.28 1.05
N GLU A 47 -17.41 6.17 0.52
CA GLU A 47 -17.56 4.93 1.27
C GLU A 47 -16.58 3.86 0.77
N LYS A 48 -16.56 3.63 -0.55
CA LYS A 48 -15.81 2.56 -1.20
C LYS A 48 -14.87 3.07 -2.28
N ILE A 49 -13.82 2.30 -2.52
CA ILE A 49 -12.90 2.52 -3.64
C ILE A 49 -13.30 1.57 -4.77
N THR A 50 -13.49 2.10 -5.98
CA THR A 50 -13.71 1.32 -7.19
C THR A 50 -12.55 1.53 -8.15
N ILE A 51 -12.16 0.45 -8.85
CA ILE A 51 -11.03 0.46 -9.77
C ILE A 51 -11.43 -0.01 -11.17
N GLY A 52 -10.88 0.66 -12.18
CA GLY A 52 -11.00 0.27 -13.58
C GLY A 52 -10.00 -0.81 -14.00
N ASP A 53 -9.92 -1.06 -15.30
CA ASP A 53 -8.89 -1.93 -15.87
C ASP A 53 -7.51 -1.26 -15.88
N PHE A 54 -6.50 -2.05 -15.58
CA PHE A 54 -5.10 -1.66 -15.53
C PHE A 54 -4.21 -2.86 -15.81
N ASP A 55 -2.93 -2.59 -16.06
CA ASP A 55 -1.91 -3.62 -16.28
C ASP A 55 -1.42 -4.16 -14.93
N GLU A 56 -1.88 -5.36 -14.56
CA GLU A 56 -1.51 -6.02 -13.30
C GLU A 56 -0.02 -6.39 -13.25
N GLY A 57 0.62 -6.64 -14.40
CA GLY A 57 2.05 -6.94 -14.46
C GLY A 57 2.88 -5.74 -14.01
N LYS A 58 2.60 -4.57 -14.59
CA LYS A 58 3.24 -3.31 -14.17
C LYS A 58 2.89 -2.95 -12.73
N GLY A 59 1.64 -3.18 -12.33
CA GLY A 59 1.18 -2.96 -10.95
C GLY A 59 1.97 -3.79 -9.94
N ALA A 60 2.28 -5.05 -10.26
CA ALA A 60 3.10 -5.92 -9.42
C ALA A 60 4.56 -5.45 -9.35
N GLU A 61 5.15 -4.98 -10.46
CA GLU A 61 6.51 -4.44 -10.47
C GLU A 61 6.64 -3.19 -9.57
N ILE A 62 5.68 -2.28 -9.64
CA ILE A 62 5.66 -1.07 -8.81
C ILE A 62 5.41 -1.43 -7.34
N ALA A 63 4.49 -2.35 -7.06
CA ALA A 63 4.26 -2.83 -5.70
C ALA A 63 5.51 -3.51 -5.11
N SER A 64 6.30 -4.22 -5.92
CA SER A 64 7.59 -4.79 -5.51
C SER A 64 8.61 -3.70 -5.15
N LYS A 65 8.69 -2.62 -5.92
CA LYS A 65 9.53 -1.45 -5.58
C LYS A 65 9.11 -0.82 -4.26
N TRP A 66 7.81 -0.62 -4.07
CA TRP A 66 7.25 -0.15 -2.81
C TRP A 66 7.61 -1.09 -1.65
N LEU A 67 7.41 -2.40 -1.81
CA LEU A 67 7.71 -3.37 -0.75
C LEU A 67 9.19 -3.38 -0.36
N ASN A 68 10.10 -3.23 -1.33
CA ASN A 68 11.54 -3.13 -1.04
C ASN A 68 11.91 -1.84 -0.31
N ARG A 69 11.19 -0.74 -0.54
CA ARG A 69 11.35 0.52 0.20
C ARG A 69 10.72 0.45 1.60
N SER A 70 9.59 -0.24 1.74
CA SER A 70 8.86 -0.43 3.00
C SER A 70 9.44 -1.52 3.88
N LYS A 71 10.32 -2.39 3.36
CA LYS A 71 11.14 -3.28 4.19
C LYS A 71 11.90 -2.41 5.18
N ALA A 72 11.67 -2.70 6.46
CA ALA A 72 12.09 -1.90 7.58
C ALA A 72 13.56 -1.47 7.50
N VAL A 73 13.79 -0.25 7.97
CA VAL A 73 15.06 0.23 8.51
C VAL A 73 15.87 -0.91 9.11
N SER A 74 17.12 -1.08 8.66
CA SER A 74 18.06 -2.05 9.22
C SER A 74 18.19 -1.86 10.73
N ASP A 75 18.53 -2.92 11.48
CA ASP A 75 18.81 -2.87 12.93
C ASP A 75 19.75 -1.72 13.34
N GLU A 76 20.64 -1.30 12.43
CA GLU A 76 21.55 -0.17 12.61
C GLU A 76 20.83 1.19 12.66
N GLU A 77 19.78 1.40 11.86
CA GLU A 77 18.97 2.63 11.89
C GLU A 77 18.02 2.66 13.10
N LEU A 78 17.50 1.50 13.53
CA LEU A 78 16.69 1.40 14.76
C LEU A 78 17.48 1.82 16.02
N ARG A 79 18.79 1.56 16.05
CA ARG A 79 19.70 1.99 17.13
C ARG A 79 19.91 3.51 17.18
N VAL A 80 19.89 4.19 16.04
CA VAL A 80 20.08 5.65 15.95
C VAL A 80 18.83 6.41 16.42
N PHE A 81 17.63 5.80 16.29
CA PHE A 81 16.37 6.42 16.70
C PHE A 81 16.05 6.34 18.20
N GLY A 82 16.97 5.86 19.06
CA GLY A 82 16.81 5.93 20.52
C GLY A 82 15.76 4.98 21.11
N PHE A 83 15.39 3.91 20.40
CA PHE A 83 14.59 2.80 20.97
C PHE A 83 15.45 1.85 21.83
N GLY A 84 16.33 2.42 22.64
CA GLY A 84 17.37 1.69 23.35
C GLY A 84 17.91 2.43 24.54
N GLU A 85 17.04 3.00 25.36
CA GLU A 85 17.34 3.28 26.76
C GLU A 85 16.01 3.13 27.53
N GLU A 86 15.78 1.91 28.05
CA GLU A 86 15.01 1.79 29.27
C GLU A 86 15.83 2.49 30.35
N ASP A 87 15.42 3.72 30.69
CA ASP A 87 15.83 4.44 31.90
C ASP A 87 15.85 3.44 33.07
N GLY A 88 17.02 3.26 33.66
CA GLY A 88 17.21 2.34 34.77
C GLY A 88 16.52 2.78 36.06
N VAL A 89 16.07 1.79 36.83
CA VAL A 89 16.22 1.67 38.29
C VAL A 89 16.32 0.19 38.64
#